data_AF-A0A916G2C6-F1
#
_entry.id   AF-A0A916G2C6-F1
#
_cell.length_a   1.000
_cell.length_b   1.000
_cell.length_c   1.000
_cell.angle_alpha   90.00
_cell.angle_beta   90.00
_cell.angle_gamma   90.00
#
_symmetry.space_group_name_H-M   'P 1'
#
loop_
_entity.id
_entity.type
_entity.pdbx_description
1 polymer ?
#
loop_
_entity_poly.entity_id
_entity_poly.type
_entity_poly.pdbx_seq_one_letter_code
_entity_poly.pdbx_strand_id
1 'polypeptide(L)'
;MRIAKVSSTLPGTNQLPPVPIPDDLREQPIQLSENARTVLQKRYLRRGKDGKPAETEAEMFWRVAYYVALAEDELGGDVLTAARSYYELLTGLRFFPNSPTFTGAGTPLGQLAACFVLAIDDDMGRSESGIFQTLRNAALIQQTGGGNGFAFSRLRPKGALVNSSRGEATGPVGFLRVYDQAFGEIAQGGCLTPDTLVFTHKGTLRLDEIVTHAEVGWQEHTLTVATDEGDRQSNAAFNHGVAPVLRVRTAEGLSLTGTPNHKVKVMSQQGGVWRRLDELQPGDSILVKLGQHRGEFQPLRQPEKHHGNQFIPILPSILDEELAFLLGLLYGDGFVASGEADHRVGITVAHSSYLMEALPQLLKRILGEQITINRQQKPDDASMTFVIDNRALKDFLSLNGLAKKRSAEAQIPQLIRQSPPEVVGAFLRGLFEADGALSHHYPMLVSTSERLIREASALLIGLGCPTTIRQQPLGENHFGDKPIWQLRIHSFVGLEAWRTHIGCDSRSRFQECMNFAPDLGRETSYALPQAAYWVEPVLAATQLTQIDARHRGTGKNFRATSPSLRKQLLRYTRGERQLTRSGYVHLSEQYPEFAQETRPIND
;
A
#
# COMPACT_ATOMS: atom_id res chain seq x y z
N MET A 1 -38.76 16.88 5.09
CA MET A 1 -39.12 16.25 3.79
C MET A 1 -39.16 14.75 4.04
N ARG A 2 -40.34 14.12 4.03
CA ARG A 2 -40.46 12.70 4.35
C ARG A 2 -39.91 11.90 3.18
N ILE A 3 -38.84 11.13 3.42
CA ILE A 3 -38.36 10.11 2.49
C ILE A 3 -39.52 9.13 2.30
N ALA A 4 -40.03 9.01 1.08
CA ALA A 4 -41.04 8.02 0.75
C ALA A 4 -40.47 6.63 1.11
N LYS A 5 -41.06 5.97 2.09
CA LYS A 5 -40.77 4.59 2.43
C LYS A 5 -41.28 3.73 1.28
N VAL A 6 -40.41 3.36 0.35
CA VAL A 6 -40.66 2.20 -0.50
C VAL A 6 -40.32 0.97 0.34
N SER A 7 -41.32 0.14 0.61
CA SER A 7 -41.21 -1.10 1.38
C SER A 7 -40.06 -1.96 0.87
N SER A 8 -39.05 -2.17 1.71
CA SER A 8 -37.94 -3.07 1.45
C SER A 8 -38.39 -4.51 1.70
N THR A 9 -38.93 -5.15 0.67
CA THR A 9 -38.95 -6.62 0.60
C THR A 9 -38.42 -7.02 -0.76
N LEU A 10 -37.11 -7.29 -0.82
CA LEU A 10 -36.47 -8.37 -1.60
C LEU A 10 -34.94 -8.18 -1.55
N PRO A 11 -34.17 -9.17 -1.06
CA PRO A 11 -32.72 -9.18 -1.19
C PRO A 11 -32.30 -9.73 -2.58
N GLY A 12 -31.33 -9.08 -3.22
CA GLY A 12 -30.39 -9.78 -4.10
C GLY A 12 -30.67 -9.87 -5.61
N THR A 13 -31.48 -9.03 -6.24
CA THR A 13 -31.50 -8.96 -7.72
C THR A 13 -31.54 -7.52 -8.23
N ASN A 14 -30.56 -7.14 -9.05
CA ASN A 14 -30.51 -5.83 -9.75
C ASN A 14 -31.51 -5.74 -10.94
N GLN A 15 -32.54 -6.61 -10.97
CA GLN A 15 -33.56 -6.60 -12.01
C GLN A 15 -34.78 -5.84 -11.48
N LEU A 16 -34.81 -4.56 -11.81
CA LEU A 16 -35.99 -3.72 -11.59
C LEU A 16 -36.95 -3.95 -12.77
N PRO A 17 -38.26 -4.06 -12.53
CA PRO A 17 -39.22 -4.29 -13.60
C PRO A 17 -39.13 -3.15 -14.63
N PRO A 18 -39.10 -3.45 -15.94
CA PRO A 18 -39.09 -2.42 -16.97
C PRO A 18 -40.40 -1.63 -16.89
N VAL A 19 -40.31 -0.30 -16.95
CA VAL A 19 -41.50 0.54 -17.11
C VAL A 19 -41.90 0.44 -18.59
N PRO A 20 -43.08 -0.11 -18.92
CA PRO A 20 -43.49 -0.24 -20.31
C PRO A 20 -43.62 1.16 -20.93
N ILE A 21 -42.90 1.37 -22.03
CA ILE A 21 -43.00 2.58 -22.85
C ILE A 21 -44.23 2.45 -23.76
N PRO A 22 -45.08 3.48 -23.88
CA PRO A 22 -46.15 3.52 -24.88
C PRO A 22 -45.60 3.31 -26.29
N ASP A 23 -46.26 2.47 -27.09
CA ASP A 23 -45.76 2.07 -28.42
C ASP A 23 -45.56 3.28 -29.34
N ASP A 24 -46.40 4.31 -29.22
CA ASP A 24 -46.31 5.56 -29.98
C ASP A 24 -45.01 6.35 -29.71
N LEU A 25 -44.44 6.22 -28.50
CA LEU A 25 -43.19 6.88 -28.11
C LEU A 25 -41.95 6.04 -28.44
N ARG A 26 -42.10 4.70 -28.45
CA ARG A 26 -41.00 3.78 -28.76
C ARG A 26 -40.48 3.97 -30.18
N GLU A 27 -41.37 4.24 -31.12
CA GLU A 27 -41.04 4.38 -32.55
C GLU A 27 -40.66 5.83 -32.94
N GLN A 28 -40.76 6.77 -32.01
CA GLN A 28 -40.49 8.18 -32.29
C GLN A 28 -38.98 8.43 -32.46
N PRO A 29 -38.53 9.02 -33.58
CA PRO A 29 -37.10 9.27 -33.81
C PRO A 29 -36.57 10.38 -32.87
N ILE A 30 -35.59 10.03 -32.03
CA ILE A 30 -34.92 10.98 -31.14
C ILE A 30 -33.66 11.54 -31.83
N GLN A 31 -33.62 12.85 -32.03
CA GLN A 31 -32.48 13.53 -32.65
C GLN A 31 -31.32 13.69 -31.65
N LEU A 32 -30.39 12.74 -31.67
CA LEU A 32 -29.17 12.76 -30.85
C LEU A 32 -27.94 12.72 -31.74
N SER A 33 -26.93 13.54 -31.41
CA SER A 33 -25.60 13.45 -32.01
C SER A 33 -24.93 12.12 -31.66
N GLU A 34 -23.97 11.70 -32.47
CA GLU A 34 -23.19 10.47 -32.23
C GLU A 34 -22.48 10.49 -30.86
N ASN A 35 -21.94 11.65 -30.47
CA ASN A 35 -21.34 11.85 -29.16
C ASN A 35 -22.36 11.68 -28.03
N ALA A 36 -23.56 12.27 -28.16
CA ALA A 36 -24.61 12.14 -27.16
C ALA A 36 -25.03 10.67 -26.99
N ARG A 37 -25.22 9.95 -28.10
CA ARG A 37 -25.52 8.50 -28.09
C ARG A 37 -24.43 7.71 -27.38
N THR A 38 -23.17 7.98 -27.71
CA THR A 38 -22.01 7.31 -27.08
C THR A 38 -21.97 7.54 -25.57
N VAL A 39 -22.20 8.78 -25.12
CA VAL A 39 -22.22 9.12 -23.68
C VAL A 39 -23.39 8.45 -22.97
N LEU A 40 -24.60 8.51 -23.55
CA LEU A 40 -25.78 7.86 -22.98
C LEU A 40 -25.59 6.36 -22.82
N GLN A 41 -25.11 5.69 -23.86
CA GLN A 41 -24.85 4.25 -23.84
C GLN A 41 -23.78 3.84 -22.83
N LYS A 42 -22.75 4.67 -22.64
CA LYS A 42 -21.68 4.39 -21.68
C LYS A 42 -22.10 4.65 -20.23
N ARG A 43 -22.88 5.70 -19.97
CA ARG A 43 -23.09 6.21 -18.60
C ARG A 43 -24.49 6.02 -18.02
N TYR A 44 -25.54 5.98 -18.84
CA TYR A 44 -26.91 6.15 -18.35
C TYR A 44 -27.86 5.03 -18.74
N LEU A 45 -27.59 4.32 -19.84
CA LEU A 45 -28.34 3.12 -20.19
C LEU A 45 -28.05 2.01 -19.17
N ARG A 46 -29.12 1.40 -18.66
CA ARG A 46 -29.04 0.19 -17.83
C ARG A 46 -28.37 -0.94 -18.60
N ARG A 47 -27.65 -1.80 -17.88
CA ARG A 47 -26.97 -2.96 -18.45
C ARG A 47 -27.50 -4.26 -17.87
N GLY A 48 -27.58 -5.28 -18.71
CA GLY A 48 -27.93 -6.64 -18.33
C GLY A 48 -26.78 -7.33 -17.60
N LYS A 49 -27.02 -8.57 -17.14
CA LYS A 49 -25.99 -9.41 -16.49
C LYS A 49 -24.82 -9.77 -17.41
N ASP A 50 -25.02 -9.65 -18.72
CA ASP A 50 -24.01 -9.85 -19.77
C ASP A 50 -23.23 -8.57 -20.11
N GLY A 51 -23.47 -7.47 -19.38
CA GLY A 51 -22.82 -6.18 -19.59
C GLY A 51 -23.32 -5.40 -20.82
N LYS A 52 -24.27 -5.93 -21.59
CA LYS A 52 -24.86 -5.24 -22.74
C LYS A 52 -25.97 -4.26 -22.30
N PRO A 53 -26.27 -3.20 -23.07
CA PRO A 53 -27.41 -2.35 -22.79
C PRO A 53 -28.71 -3.16 -22.69
N ALA A 54 -29.45 -2.95 -21.61
CA ALA A 54 -30.73 -3.60 -21.31
C ALA A 54 -31.94 -2.71 -21.61
N GLU A 55 -31.70 -1.47 -22.05
CA GLU A 55 -32.72 -0.52 -22.49
C GLU A 55 -32.18 0.29 -23.69
N THR A 56 -33.08 0.80 -24.52
CA THR A 56 -32.79 1.77 -25.59
C THR A 56 -32.74 3.20 -25.05
N GLU A 57 -32.28 4.18 -25.87
CA GLU A 57 -32.33 5.59 -25.46
C GLU A 57 -33.76 6.06 -25.19
N ALA A 58 -34.74 5.60 -26.00
CA ALA A 58 -36.15 5.92 -25.80
C ALA A 58 -36.68 5.36 -24.48
N GLU A 59 -36.35 4.11 -24.15
CA GLU A 59 -36.75 3.48 -22.88
C GLU A 59 -36.05 4.14 -21.68
N MET A 60 -34.80 4.55 -21.81
CA MET A 60 -34.08 5.32 -20.79
C MET A 60 -34.78 6.66 -20.51
N PHE A 61 -35.10 7.44 -21.55
CA PHE A 61 -35.82 8.71 -21.38
C PHE A 61 -37.22 8.51 -20.80
N TRP A 62 -37.94 7.46 -21.22
CA TRP A 62 -39.26 7.14 -20.69
C TRP A 62 -39.19 6.77 -19.21
N ARG A 63 -38.24 5.91 -18.83
CA ARG A 63 -37.99 5.57 -17.43
C ARG A 63 -37.76 6.82 -16.59
N VAL A 64 -36.87 7.71 -17.04
CA VAL A 64 -36.59 8.95 -16.32
C VAL A 64 -37.83 9.82 -16.19
N ALA A 65 -38.56 10.03 -17.29
CA ALA A 65 -39.77 10.84 -17.31
C ALA A 65 -40.86 10.28 -16.39
N TYR A 66 -41.09 8.97 -16.46
CA TYR A 66 -42.09 8.27 -15.64
C TYR A 66 -41.78 8.38 -14.14
N TYR A 67 -40.54 8.10 -13.73
CA TYR A 67 -40.18 8.13 -12.31
C TYR A 67 -40.18 9.55 -11.73
N VAL A 68 -39.93 10.59 -12.52
CA VAL A 68 -40.13 11.98 -12.08
C VAL A 68 -41.62 12.29 -11.95
N ALA A 69 -42.43 11.84 -12.91
CA ALA A 69 -43.88 12.08 -12.93
C ALA A 69 -44.65 11.35 -11.82
N LEU A 70 -44.09 10.34 -11.16
CA LEU A 70 -44.72 9.68 -10.00
C LEU A 70 -45.05 10.66 -8.86
N ALA A 71 -44.36 11.80 -8.77
CA ALA A 71 -44.69 12.84 -7.81
C ALA A 71 -46.09 13.45 -8.02
N GLU A 72 -46.65 13.38 -9.23
CA GLU A 72 -48.00 13.86 -9.53
C GLU A 72 -49.07 13.02 -8.82
N ASP A 73 -48.85 11.72 -8.62
CA ASP A 73 -49.79 10.85 -7.90
C ASP A 73 -49.99 11.32 -6.46
N GLU A 74 -48.91 11.75 -5.80
CA GLU A 74 -48.95 12.31 -4.44
C GLU A 74 -49.68 13.67 -4.38
N LEU A 75 -49.78 14.37 -5.51
CA LEU A 75 -50.44 15.67 -5.65
C LEU A 75 -51.86 15.56 -6.25
N GLY A 76 -52.32 14.34 -6.58
CA GLY A 76 -53.61 14.07 -7.21
C GLY A 76 -53.68 14.37 -8.71
N GLY A 77 -52.53 14.44 -9.39
CA GLY A 77 -52.40 14.60 -10.83
C GLY A 77 -52.32 13.28 -11.61
N ASP A 78 -52.29 13.35 -12.94
CA ASP A 78 -52.13 12.19 -13.81
C ASP A 78 -50.67 11.96 -14.21
N VAL A 79 -50.08 10.90 -13.64
CA VAL A 79 -48.69 10.48 -13.88
C VAL A 79 -48.40 10.28 -15.37
N LEU A 80 -49.30 9.67 -16.14
CA LEU A 80 -49.02 9.34 -17.54
C LEU A 80 -48.98 10.59 -18.43
N THR A 81 -49.91 11.53 -18.20
CA THR A 81 -49.91 12.82 -18.91
C THR A 81 -48.65 13.64 -18.59
N ALA A 82 -48.24 13.68 -17.32
CA ALA A 82 -47.02 14.36 -16.91
C ALA A 82 -45.75 13.68 -17.44
N ALA A 83 -45.69 12.34 -17.41
CA ALA A 83 -44.58 11.57 -17.96
C ALA A 83 -44.40 11.80 -19.46
N ARG A 84 -45.50 11.83 -20.23
CA ARG A 84 -45.48 12.16 -21.67
C ARG A 84 -44.93 13.57 -21.90
N SER A 85 -45.42 14.56 -21.15
CA SER A 85 -44.95 15.95 -21.26
C SER A 85 -43.45 16.06 -20.95
N TYR A 86 -42.98 15.38 -19.91
CA TYR A 86 -41.57 15.38 -19.52
C TYR A 86 -40.69 14.64 -20.54
N TYR A 87 -41.19 13.52 -21.09
CA TYR A 87 -40.52 12.78 -22.15
C TYR A 87 -40.28 13.65 -23.40
N GLU A 88 -41.28 14.43 -23.82
CA GLU A 88 -41.12 15.39 -24.93
C GLU A 88 -40.10 16.48 -24.64
N LEU A 89 -40.02 16.95 -23.38
CA LEU A 89 -39.01 17.93 -22.98
C LEU A 89 -37.59 17.35 -23.04
N LEU A 90 -37.40 16.11 -22.59
CA LEU A 90 -36.12 15.40 -22.63
C LEU A 90 -35.69 15.09 -24.06
N THR A 91 -36.57 14.47 -24.84
CA THR A 91 -36.26 14.02 -26.21
C THR A 91 -36.17 15.18 -27.20
N GLY A 92 -36.91 16.26 -26.96
CA GLY A 92 -36.79 17.54 -27.68
C GLY A 92 -35.60 18.40 -27.23
N LEU A 93 -34.78 17.92 -26.29
CA LEU A 93 -33.62 18.59 -25.73
C LEU A 93 -33.90 19.99 -25.13
N ARG A 94 -35.15 20.24 -24.74
CA ARG A 94 -35.59 21.51 -24.13
C ARG A 94 -35.29 21.58 -22.64
N PHE A 95 -35.13 20.42 -22.00
CA PHE A 95 -34.80 20.30 -20.58
C PHE A 95 -33.97 19.04 -20.34
N PHE A 96 -32.97 19.12 -19.45
CA PHE A 96 -32.21 17.97 -18.98
C PHE A 96 -32.03 18.06 -17.46
N PRO A 97 -32.44 17.03 -16.71
CA PRO A 97 -32.14 16.95 -15.28
C PRO A 97 -30.66 16.59 -15.07
N ASN A 98 -30.23 16.64 -13.81
CA ASN A 98 -28.87 16.25 -13.44
C ASN A 98 -28.58 14.76 -13.72
N SER A 99 -27.31 14.37 -13.67
CA SER A 99 -26.90 12.97 -13.90
C SER A 99 -27.54 11.96 -12.94
N PRO A 100 -27.67 12.22 -11.61
CA PRO A 100 -28.33 11.31 -10.69
C PRO A 100 -29.78 11.00 -11.03
N THR A 101 -30.51 11.91 -11.67
CA THR A 101 -31.87 11.62 -12.15
C THR A 101 -31.85 10.51 -13.20
N PHE A 102 -30.87 10.51 -14.12
CA PHE A 102 -30.73 9.46 -15.14
C PHE A 102 -30.31 8.11 -14.54
N THR A 103 -29.35 8.11 -13.62
CA THR A 103 -28.80 6.88 -13.02
C THR A 103 -29.68 6.31 -11.92
N GLY A 104 -30.36 7.17 -11.16
CA GLY A 104 -31.15 6.82 -9.98
C GLY A 104 -32.61 6.48 -10.26
N ALA A 105 -33.19 7.00 -11.36
CA ALA A 105 -34.57 6.75 -11.73
C ALA A 105 -34.88 5.26 -11.81
N GLY A 106 -35.80 4.83 -10.95
CA GLY A 106 -36.27 3.46 -10.83
C GLY A 106 -35.29 2.47 -10.23
N THR A 107 -34.26 2.91 -9.52
CA THR A 107 -33.37 2.04 -8.73
C THR A 107 -33.90 1.85 -7.30
N PRO A 108 -33.48 0.82 -6.55
CA PRO A 108 -33.94 0.62 -5.17
C PRO A 108 -33.56 1.79 -4.24
N LEU A 109 -32.44 2.45 -4.53
CA LEU A 109 -31.97 3.62 -3.78
C LEU A 109 -32.74 4.88 -4.16
N GLY A 110 -33.18 5.00 -5.42
CA GLY A 110 -34.12 6.04 -5.88
C GLY A 110 -33.60 7.48 -5.79
N GLN A 111 -32.30 7.70 -5.64
CA GLN A 111 -31.74 9.03 -5.45
C GLN A 111 -31.67 9.82 -6.77
N LEU A 112 -32.58 10.78 -6.96
CA LEU A 112 -32.65 11.59 -8.19
C LEU A 112 -31.87 12.92 -8.08
N ALA A 113 -31.58 13.39 -6.88
CA ALA A 113 -30.89 14.66 -6.65
C ALA A 113 -29.38 14.47 -6.43
N ALA A 114 -28.59 15.40 -6.96
CA ALA A 114 -27.13 15.39 -6.85
C ALA A 114 -26.62 16.13 -5.61
N CYS A 115 -27.21 17.29 -5.31
CA CYS A 115 -26.73 18.19 -4.26
C CYS A 115 -27.87 18.53 -3.32
N PHE A 116 -27.61 18.42 -2.02
CA PHE A 116 -28.56 18.70 -0.95
C PHE A 116 -28.07 19.91 -0.17
N VAL A 117 -28.94 20.89 0.04
CA VAL A 117 -28.66 21.98 0.97
C VAL A 117 -29.41 21.71 2.25
N LEU A 118 -28.68 21.41 3.31
CA LEU A 118 -29.24 21.13 4.63
C LEU A 118 -29.15 22.38 5.50
N ALA A 119 -30.32 22.86 5.95
CA ALA A 119 -30.40 23.94 6.92
C ALA A 119 -29.94 23.44 8.29
N ILE A 120 -29.22 24.31 9.02
CA ILE A 120 -28.75 24.01 10.37
C ILE A 120 -29.43 24.97 11.34
N ASP A 121 -30.20 24.43 12.28
CA ASP A 121 -30.78 25.20 13.36
C ASP A 121 -29.81 25.30 14.54
N ASP A 122 -29.95 26.38 15.30
CA ASP A 122 -29.08 26.73 16.44
C ASP A 122 -29.42 25.92 17.70
N ASP A 123 -29.36 24.60 17.54
CA ASP A 123 -29.55 23.61 18.59
C ASP A 123 -28.72 22.36 18.30
N MET A 124 -28.41 21.56 19.33
CA MET A 124 -27.49 20.43 19.19
C MET A 124 -28.07 19.21 18.47
N GLY A 125 -29.41 19.11 18.31
CA GLY A 125 -30.07 17.94 17.71
C GLY A 125 -31.46 17.60 18.27
N ARG A 126 -32.09 18.54 18.98
CA ARG A 126 -33.50 18.48 19.40
C ARG A 126 -34.44 18.68 18.22
N SER A 127 -34.08 19.56 17.29
CA SER A 127 -34.81 19.69 16.02
C SER A 127 -34.27 18.70 14.99
N GLU A 128 -35.08 18.37 13.99
CA GLU A 128 -34.66 17.52 12.86
C GLU A 128 -33.51 18.14 12.04
N SER A 129 -33.32 19.45 12.14
CA SER A 129 -32.29 20.26 11.49
C SER A 129 -31.20 20.75 12.47
N GLY A 130 -31.15 20.23 13.69
CA GLY A 130 -30.12 20.59 14.67
C GLY A 130 -28.71 20.16 14.23
N ILE A 131 -27.68 20.77 14.81
CA ILE A 131 -26.29 20.67 14.38
C ILE A 131 -25.82 19.22 14.14
N PHE A 132 -26.06 18.28 15.05
CA PHE A 132 -25.61 16.90 14.86
C PHE A 132 -26.62 16.02 14.10
N GLN A 133 -27.90 16.39 14.06
CA GLN A 133 -28.89 15.70 13.22
C GLN A 133 -28.63 15.96 11.74
N THR A 134 -28.33 17.20 11.39
CA THR A 134 -27.92 17.59 10.04
C THR A 134 -26.61 16.92 9.64
N LEU A 135 -25.65 16.76 10.56
CA LEU A 135 -24.41 16.04 10.30
C LEU A 135 -24.66 14.55 10.00
N ARG A 136 -25.53 13.90 10.79
CA ARG A 136 -25.96 12.51 10.53
C ARG A 136 -26.61 12.39 9.15
N ASN A 137 -27.54 13.29 8.81
CA ASN A 137 -28.22 13.26 7.52
C ASN A 137 -27.24 13.49 6.36
N ALA A 138 -26.28 14.40 6.52
CA ALA A 138 -25.22 14.63 5.55
C ALA A 138 -24.36 13.39 5.30
N ALA A 139 -24.01 12.65 6.35
CA ALA A 139 -23.24 11.42 6.24
C ALA A 139 -24.02 10.35 5.46
N LEU A 140 -25.32 10.21 5.70
CA LEU A 140 -26.18 9.29 4.94
C LEU A 140 -26.29 9.69 3.47
N ILE A 141 -26.41 10.99 3.19
CA ILE A 141 -26.43 11.50 1.81
C ILE A 141 -25.11 11.17 1.10
N GLN A 142 -23.97 11.38 1.76
CA GLN A 142 -22.65 11.03 1.21
C GLN A 142 -22.47 9.52 1.00
N GLN A 143 -22.98 8.68 1.90
CA GLN A 143 -22.97 7.22 1.72
C GLN A 143 -23.64 6.82 0.40
N THR A 144 -24.66 7.55 -0.01
CA THR A 144 -25.38 7.34 -1.27
C THR A 144 -24.77 8.08 -2.48
N GLY A 145 -23.63 8.76 -2.29
CA GLY A 145 -22.94 9.52 -3.34
C GLY A 145 -23.49 10.93 -3.57
N GLY A 146 -24.39 11.43 -2.71
CA GLY A 146 -24.92 12.79 -2.79
C GLY A 146 -23.95 13.84 -2.23
N GLY A 147 -23.90 15.01 -2.87
CA GLY A 147 -23.18 16.17 -2.38
C GLY A 147 -23.98 16.93 -1.32
N ASN A 148 -23.28 17.54 -0.35
CA ASN A 148 -23.91 18.33 0.70
C ASN A 148 -23.48 19.80 0.65
N GLY A 149 -24.41 20.70 0.98
CA GLY A 149 -24.19 22.11 1.27
C GLY A 149 -24.88 22.50 2.57
N PHE A 150 -24.31 23.46 3.29
CA PHE A 150 -24.77 23.83 4.63
C PHE A 150 -24.82 25.35 4.80
N ALA A 151 -25.85 25.83 5.50
CA ALA A 151 -25.95 27.23 5.91
C ALA A 151 -25.77 27.34 7.42
N PHE A 152 -24.55 27.67 7.87
CA PHE A 152 -24.22 27.88 9.28
C PHE A 152 -24.63 29.27 9.81
N SER A 153 -25.25 30.11 8.97
CA SER A 153 -25.59 31.50 9.28
C SER A 153 -26.60 31.66 10.42
N ARG A 154 -27.38 30.61 10.72
CA ARG A 154 -28.36 30.62 11.82
C ARG A 154 -27.73 30.38 13.19
N LEU A 155 -26.51 29.86 13.23
CA LEU A 155 -25.84 29.59 14.50
C LEU A 155 -25.44 30.89 15.19
N ARG A 156 -25.67 30.96 16.50
CA ARG A 156 -25.24 32.12 17.30
C ARG A 156 -23.72 32.31 17.21
N PRO A 157 -23.22 33.56 17.25
CA PRO A 157 -21.79 33.83 17.18
C PRO A 157 -21.03 33.27 18.38
N LYS A 158 -19.72 33.08 18.21
CA LYS A 158 -18.83 32.64 19.29
C LYS A 158 -18.89 33.64 20.46
N GLY A 159 -18.91 33.14 21.69
CA GLY A 159 -18.98 33.97 22.91
C GLY A 159 -20.39 34.40 23.31
N ALA A 160 -21.41 34.13 22.49
CA ALA A 160 -22.80 34.38 22.88
C ALA A 160 -23.20 33.52 24.09
N LEU A 161 -23.99 34.08 25.00
CA LEU A 161 -24.44 33.38 26.20
C LEU A 161 -25.39 32.23 25.85
N VAL A 162 -25.14 31.05 26.41
CA VAL A 162 -26.00 29.87 26.27
C VAL A 162 -26.88 29.75 27.51
N ASN A 163 -28.17 30.12 27.38
CA ASN A 163 -29.10 30.15 28.52
C ASN A 163 -29.20 28.82 29.30
N SER A 164 -29.07 27.67 28.63
CA SER A 164 -29.22 26.35 29.26
C SER A 164 -27.99 25.91 30.07
N SER A 165 -26.77 26.25 29.63
CA SER A 165 -25.52 25.85 30.29
C SER A 165 -24.86 26.99 31.07
N ARG A 166 -25.36 28.23 30.92
CA ARG A 166 -24.75 29.48 31.41
C ARG A 166 -23.30 29.70 30.92
N GLY A 167 -22.86 28.95 29.91
CA GLY A 167 -21.55 29.08 29.29
C GLY A 167 -21.57 29.92 28.01
N GLU A 168 -20.41 29.98 27.35
CA GLU A 168 -20.23 30.66 26.08
C GLU A 168 -20.40 29.71 24.88
N ALA A 169 -20.99 30.22 23.80
CA ALA A 169 -21.18 29.47 22.57
C ALA A 169 -19.89 29.29 21.78
N THR A 170 -19.71 28.09 21.21
CA THR A 170 -18.60 27.75 20.31
C THR A 170 -18.61 28.57 19.00
N GLY A 171 -19.80 28.93 18.52
CA GLY A 171 -20.01 29.62 17.25
C GLY A 171 -19.86 28.71 16.01
N PRO A 172 -20.17 29.24 14.80
CA PRO A 172 -20.25 28.46 13.58
C PRO A 172 -18.92 27.83 13.13
N VAL A 173 -17.79 28.53 13.35
CA VAL A 173 -16.46 28.03 12.93
C VAL A 173 -16.06 26.74 13.67
N GLY A 174 -16.44 26.60 14.94
CA GLY A 174 -16.12 25.37 15.67
C GLY A 174 -16.92 24.17 15.16
N PHE A 175 -18.19 24.36 14.81
CA PHE A 175 -19.00 23.28 14.22
C PHE A 175 -18.63 22.99 12.76
N LEU A 176 -18.18 23.98 12.00
CA LEU A 176 -17.59 23.76 10.67
C LEU A 176 -16.40 22.79 10.73
N ARG A 177 -15.53 22.90 11.75
CA ARG A 177 -14.44 21.95 11.96
C ARG A 177 -14.93 20.54 12.26
N VAL A 178 -16.02 20.39 13.03
CA VAL A 178 -16.63 19.08 13.30
C VAL A 178 -17.14 18.44 12.01
N TYR A 179 -17.82 19.21 11.16
CA TYR A 179 -18.32 18.75 9.87
C TYR A 179 -17.18 18.38 8.92
N ASP A 180 -16.14 19.22 8.83
CA ASP A 180 -14.94 18.96 8.02
C ASP A 180 -14.27 17.64 8.40
N GLN A 181 -14.04 17.41 9.70
CA GLN A 181 -13.48 16.16 10.19
C GLN A 181 -14.37 14.96 9.87
N ALA A 182 -15.67 15.06 10.15
CA ALA A 182 -16.60 13.96 9.88
C ALA A 182 -16.66 13.62 8.38
N PHE A 183 -16.64 14.60 7.48
CA PHE A 183 -16.63 14.35 6.05
C PHE A 183 -15.28 13.88 5.53
N GLY A 184 -14.17 14.29 6.14
CA GLY A 184 -12.85 13.74 5.85
C GLY A 184 -12.72 12.25 6.15
N GLU A 185 -13.52 11.73 7.09
CA GLU A 185 -13.63 10.28 7.36
C GLU A 185 -14.55 9.56 6.36
N ILE A 186 -15.49 10.28 5.72
CA ILE A 186 -16.44 9.73 4.76
C ILE A 186 -15.94 9.86 3.31
N ALA A 187 -15.09 10.84 3.02
CA ALA A 187 -14.55 11.12 1.69
C ALA A 187 -13.43 10.14 1.30
N GLN A 188 -13.59 9.56 0.11
CA GLN A 188 -12.70 8.63 -0.62
C GLN A 188 -11.23 8.63 -0.17
N GLY A 189 -10.75 7.45 0.25
CA GLY A 189 -9.34 7.22 0.59
C GLY A 189 -8.40 7.58 -0.55
N GLY A 190 -7.22 8.13 -0.23
CA GLY A 190 -6.23 8.48 -1.24
C GLY A 190 -5.61 7.25 -1.92
N CYS A 191 -5.02 7.46 -3.10
CA CYS A 191 -4.46 6.40 -3.93
C CYS A 191 -2.92 6.46 -3.97
N LEU A 192 -2.30 5.34 -4.32
CA LEU A 192 -0.85 5.19 -4.48
C LEU A 192 -0.51 4.93 -5.95
N THR A 193 0.76 5.13 -6.32
CA THR A 193 1.20 4.81 -7.68
C THR A 193 1.25 3.31 -7.93
N PRO A 194 1.09 2.86 -9.19
CA PRO A 194 0.86 1.45 -9.49
C PRO A 194 2.05 0.53 -9.19
N ASP A 195 3.26 1.09 -9.15
CA ASP A 195 4.48 0.41 -8.80
C ASP A 195 4.64 0.12 -7.30
N THR A 196 3.75 0.64 -6.46
CA THR A 196 3.81 0.43 -5.01
C THR A 196 3.59 -1.03 -4.66
N LEU A 197 4.47 -1.57 -3.81
CA LEU A 197 4.42 -2.93 -3.30
C LEU A 197 3.51 -3.02 -2.08
N VAL A 198 2.73 -4.08 -2.01
CA VAL A 198 1.76 -4.38 -0.95
C VAL A 198 1.98 -5.81 -0.47
N PHE A 199 2.10 -6.00 0.85
CA PHE A 199 2.17 -7.32 1.45
C PHE A 199 0.78 -7.96 1.50
N THR A 200 0.64 -9.13 0.89
CA THR A 200 -0.61 -9.88 0.80
C THR A 200 -0.38 -11.35 1.19
N HIS A 201 -1.47 -12.11 1.38
CA HIS A 201 -1.34 -13.56 1.57
C HIS A 201 -0.71 -14.30 0.37
N LYS A 202 -0.75 -13.72 -0.83
CA LYS A 202 -0.07 -14.24 -2.04
C LYS A 202 1.35 -13.69 -2.20
N GLY A 203 1.93 -13.21 -1.12
CA GLY A 203 3.20 -12.49 -1.09
C GLY A 203 3.10 -11.03 -1.52
N THR A 204 4.23 -10.48 -1.95
CA THR A 204 4.39 -9.05 -2.20
C THR A 204 3.99 -8.70 -3.64
N LEU A 205 2.81 -8.12 -3.80
CA LEU A 205 2.28 -7.72 -5.11
C LEU A 205 2.45 -6.22 -5.35
N ARG A 206 2.59 -5.82 -6.61
CA ARG A 206 2.47 -4.42 -7.00
C ARG A 206 1.00 -4.07 -7.20
N LEU A 207 0.63 -2.81 -7.01
CA LEU A 207 -0.76 -2.38 -7.24
C LEU A 207 -1.23 -2.63 -8.68
N ASP A 208 -0.35 -2.53 -9.68
CA ASP A 208 -0.66 -2.88 -11.08
C ASP A 208 -0.77 -4.39 -11.36
N GLU A 209 -0.41 -5.24 -10.40
CA GLU A 209 -0.64 -6.69 -10.43
C GLU A 209 -1.98 -7.07 -9.78
N ILE A 210 -2.58 -6.14 -9.03
CA ILE A 210 -3.87 -6.29 -8.37
C ILE A 210 -4.98 -5.62 -9.19
N VAL A 211 -4.68 -4.46 -9.80
CA VAL A 211 -5.65 -3.59 -10.47
C VAL A 211 -5.20 -3.32 -11.90
N THR A 212 -6.06 -3.59 -12.88
CA THR A 212 -5.75 -3.30 -14.29
C THR A 212 -5.81 -1.80 -14.58
N HIS A 213 -4.89 -1.34 -15.41
CA HIS A 213 -4.86 0.03 -15.93
C HIS A 213 -5.96 0.34 -16.93
N ALA A 214 -6.58 -0.69 -17.54
CA ALA A 214 -7.52 -0.51 -18.63
C ALA A 214 -8.83 0.16 -18.21
N GLU A 215 -9.23 0.00 -16.94
CA GLU A 215 -10.55 0.40 -16.46
C GLU A 215 -10.42 1.26 -15.20
N VAL A 216 -10.93 2.49 -15.28
CA VAL A 216 -11.08 3.39 -14.12
C VAL A 216 -12.29 2.95 -13.32
N GLY A 217 -12.17 2.92 -11.99
CA GLY A 217 -13.24 2.51 -11.09
C GLY A 217 -12.88 1.32 -10.21
N TRP A 218 -13.90 0.75 -9.57
CA TRP A 218 -13.77 -0.42 -8.70
C TRP A 218 -13.55 -1.69 -9.53
N GLN A 219 -12.59 -2.50 -9.10
CA GLN A 219 -12.28 -3.80 -9.64
C GLN A 219 -12.26 -4.81 -8.49
N GLU A 220 -13.04 -5.87 -8.63
CA GLU A 220 -13.14 -6.91 -7.61
C GLU A 220 -11.88 -7.77 -7.58
N HIS A 221 -11.48 -8.18 -6.38
CA HIS A 221 -10.41 -9.15 -6.16
C HIS A 221 -10.66 -9.88 -4.84
N THR A 222 -9.77 -10.79 -4.46
CA THR A 222 -9.84 -11.45 -3.16
C THR A 222 -8.45 -11.58 -2.59
N LEU A 223 -8.08 -10.63 -1.73
CA LEU A 223 -6.78 -10.55 -1.10
C LEU A 223 -6.90 -10.27 0.39
N THR A 224 -6.25 -11.08 1.20
CA THR A 224 -5.86 -10.65 2.55
C THR A 224 -4.60 -9.77 2.44
N VAL A 225 -4.65 -8.57 3.02
CA VAL A 225 -3.55 -7.60 3.09
C VAL A 225 -3.06 -7.44 4.52
N ALA A 226 -1.74 -7.29 4.70
CA ALA A 226 -1.13 -7.05 6.00
C ALA A 226 -1.33 -5.59 6.43
N THR A 227 -1.77 -5.37 7.67
CA THR A 227 -1.91 -4.02 8.26
C THR A 227 -1.21 -3.94 9.62
N ASP A 228 -1.07 -2.73 10.14
CA ASP A 228 -0.54 -2.51 11.48
C ASP A 228 -1.40 -3.17 12.58
N GLU A 229 -2.70 -3.30 12.34
CA GLU A 229 -3.66 -4.00 13.23
C GLU A 229 -3.81 -5.51 12.93
N GLY A 230 -3.03 -6.04 11.99
CA GLY A 230 -3.09 -7.45 11.57
C GLY A 230 -3.72 -7.62 10.18
N ASP A 231 -4.08 -8.84 9.85
CA ASP A 231 -4.58 -9.18 8.51
C ASP A 231 -6.00 -8.64 8.27
N ARG A 232 -6.22 -8.02 7.11
CA ARG A 232 -7.54 -7.52 6.69
C ARG A 232 -7.91 -8.09 5.33
N GLN A 233 -9.18 -8.46 5.16
CA GLN A 233 -9.73 -8.85 3.87
C GLN A 233 -9.94 -7.61 2.99
N SER A 234 -9.57 -7.72 1.73
CA SER A 234 -9.79 -6.72 0.69
C SER A 234 -10.43 -7.40 -0.51
N ASN A 235 -11.63 -6.93 -0.87
CA ASN A 235 -12.49 -7.55 -1.88
C ASN A 235 -12.56 -6.74 -3.18
N ALA A 236 -12.04 -5.52 -3.17
CA ALA A 236 -12.02 -4.64 -4.31
C ALA A 236 -10.90 -3.62 -4.19
N ALA A 237 -10.45 -3.09 -5.32
CA ALA A 237 -9.49 -2.01 -5.39
C ALA A 237 -9.95 -1.00 -6.44
N PHE A 238 -9.57 0.26 -6.24
CA PHE A 238 -10.07 1.37 -7.05
C PHE A 238 -8.96 1.95 -7.92
N ASN A 239 -9.14 1.92 -9.23
CA ASN A 239 -8.29 2.65 -10.16
C ASN A 239 -8.82 4.09 -10.32
N HIS A 240 -8.07 5.06 -9.80
CA HIS A 240 -8.42 6.48 -9.88
C HIS A 240 -8.09 7.12 -11.24
N GLY A 241 -7.38 6.41 -12.13
CA GLY A 241 -6.84 6.99 -13.35
C GLY A 241 -5.69 7.95 -13.06
N VAL A 242 -5.61 9.05 -13.82
CA VAL A 242 -4.53 10.04 -13.70
C VAL A 242 -4.90 11.09 -12.65
N ALA A 243 -4.03 11.29 -11.66
CA ALA A 243 -4.20 12.30 -10.64
C ALA A 243 -2.84 12.94 -10.28
N PRO A 244 -2.82 14.19 -9.78
CA PRO A 244 -1.63 14.76 -9.16
C PRO A 244 -1.17 13.92 -7.97
N VAL A 245 0.14 13.72 -7.85
CA VAL A 245 0.75 12.94 -6.77
C VAL A 245 1.86 13.71 -6.06
N LEU A 246 2.06 13.37 -4.79
CA LEU A 246 3.21 13.77 -3.99
C LEU A 246 4.12 12.58 -3.79
N ARG A 247 5.44 12.81 -3.84
CA ARG A 247 6.46 11.82 -3.47
C ARG A 247 7.06 12.23 -2.13
N VAL A 248 6.91 11.36 -1.15
CA VAL A 248 7.54 11.49 0.17
C VAL A 248 8.78 10.61 0.19
N ARG A 249 9.91 11.15 0.67
CA ARG A 249 11.17 10.40 0.86
C ARG A 249 11.62 10.53 2.31
N THR A 250 11.94 9.41 2.94
CA THR A 250 12.46 9.37 4.32
C THR A 250 13.98 9.58 4.34
N ALA A 251 14.54 9.87 5.52
CA ALA A 251 15.99 10.01 5.70
C ALA A 251 16.75 8.70 5.42
N GLU A 252 16.07 7.57 5.59
CA GLU A 252 16.53 6.21 5.29
C GLU A 252 16.50 5.90 3.79
N GLY A 253 15.93 6.79 2.96
CA GLY A 253 15.88 6.63 1.50
C GLY A 253 14.68 5.84 0.98
N LEU A 254 13.78 5.42 1.87
CA LEU A 254 12.48 4.87 1.50
C LEU A 254 11.63 5.98 0.88
N SER A 255 10.72 5.61 -0.02
CA SER A 255 9.81 6.58 -0.62
C SER A 255 8.45 6.00 -0.92
N LEU A 256 7.43 6.83 -0.79
CA LEU A 256 6.04 6.53 -1.12
C LEU A 256 5.51 7.63 -2.05
N THR A 257 4.80 7.25 -3.11
CA THR A 257 4.20 8.21 -4.04
C THR A 257 2.70 7.97 -4.13
N GLY A 258 1.89 9.01 -3.92
CA GLY A 258 0.44 8.91 -3.89
C GLY A 258 -0.27 10.25 -3.97
N THR A 259 -1.61 10.24 -3.99
CA THR A 259 -2.41 11.46 -4.02
C THR A 259 -2.25 12.27 -2.72
N PRO A 260 -2.40 13.60 -2.75
CA PRO A 260 -2.24 14.46 -1.57
C PRO A 260 -3.01 13.99 -0.32
N ASN A 261 -4.23 13.48 -0.50
CA ASN A 261 -5.10 12.99 0.57
C ASN A 261 -4.79 11.55 1.05
N HIS A 262 -3.81 10.85 0.48
CA HIS A 262 -3.43 9.51 0.94
C HIS A 262 -2.86 9.62 2.37
N LYS A 263 -3.33 8.76 3.28
CA LYS A 263 -2.94 8.82 4.70
C LYS A 263 -1.81 7.83 5.00
N VAL A 264 -0.83 8.25 5.78
CA VAL A 264 0.20 7.38 6.39
C VAL A 264 0.17 7.54 7.91
N LYS A 265 0.62 6.51 8.63
CA LYS A 265 0.70 6.57 10.09
C LYS A 265 2.03 7.18 10.52
N VAL A 266 1.98 8.24 11.31
CA VAL A 266 3.15 8.96 11.83
C VAL A 266 3.23 8.86 13.35
N MET A 267 4.45 8.81 13.88
CA MET A 267 4.67 8.80 15.33
C MET A 267 4.48 10.20 15.93
N SER A 268 3.53 10.32 16.86
CA SER A 268 3.33 11.51 17.69
C SER A 268 3.74 11.24 19.15
N GLN A 269 3.71 12.28 19.99
CA GLN A 269 3.92 12.13 21.44
C GLN A 269 2.87 11.24 22.13
N GLN A 270 1.71 11.04 21.49
CA GLN A 270 0.62 10.20 21.98
C GLN A 270 0.57 8.83 21.29
N GLY A 271 1.52 8.51 20.40
CA GLY A 271 1.55 7.28 19.62
C GLY A 271 1.28 7.51 18.13
N GLY A 272 0.95 6.43 17.40
CA GLY A 272 0.73 6.47 15.96
C GLY A 272 -0.59 7.16 15.57
N VAL A 273 -0.50 8.20 14.73
CA VAL A 273 -1.66 8.96 14.22
C VAL A 273 -1.66 8.96 12.70
N TRP A 274 -2.84 8.95 12.08
CA TRP A 274 -2.95 9.09 10.62
C TRP A 274 -2.76 10.54 10.19
N ARG A 275 -1.97 10.76 9.13
CA ARG A 275 -1.73 12.08 8.53
C ARG A 275 -1.71 11.96 7.02
N ARG A 276 -2.24 12.95 6.30
CA ARG A 276 -2.22 12.97 4.83
C ARG A 276 -0.82 13.25 4.29
N LEU A 277 -0.52 12.82 3.07
CA LEU A 277 0.78 13.09 2.43
C LEU A 277 1.06 14.60 2.31
N ASP A 278 0.05 15.42 2.06
CA ASP A 278 0.18 16.87 1.93
C ASP A 278 0.31 17.63 3.27
N GLU A 279 0.09 16.94 4.39
CA GLU A 279 0.24 17.50 5.74
C GLU A 279 1.60 17.13 6.38
N LEU A 280 2.37 16.25 5.74
CA LEU A 280 3.67 15.81 6.26
C LEU A 280 4.69 16.96 6.23
N GLN A 281 5.51 17.00 7.28
CA GLN A 281 6.60 17.97 7.42
C GLN A 281 7.93 17.24 7.63
N PRO A 282 9.06 17.84 7.20
CA PRO A 282 10.38 17.32 7.54
C PRO A 282 10.53 17.11 9.05
N GLY A 283 10.95 15.91 9.46
CA GLY A 283 11.04 15.50 10.87
C GLY A 283 9.89 14.59 11.33
N ASP A 284 8.79 14.51 10.57
CA ASP A 284 7.77 13.49 10.82
C ASP A 284 8.35 12.08 10.63
N SER A 285 8.04 11.18 11.57
CA SER A 285 8.49 9.79 11.54
C SER A 285 7.35 8.90 11.08
N ILE A 286 7.45 8.35 9.87
CA ILE A 286 6.47 7.42 9.31
C ILE A 286 6.71 6.03 9.90
N LEU A 287 5.64 5.37 10.35
CA LEU A 287 5.71 4.02 10.89
C LEU A 287 5.77 3.00 9.76
N VAL A 288 6.72 2.08 9.85
CA VAL A 288 6.88 0.95 8.94
C VAL A 288 6.81 -0.33 9.77
N LYS A 289 5.88 -1.21 9.42
CA LYS A 289 5.75 -2.52 10.04
C LYS A 289 6.67 -3.52 9.38
N LEU A 290 7.37 -4.31 10.19
CA LEU A 290 8.34 -5.29 9.71
C LEU A 290 7.72 -6.70 9.65
N GLY A 291 8.39 -7.63 8.95
CA GLY A 291 8.08 -9.06 9.05
C GLY A 291 6.73 -9.46 8.44
N GLN A 292 6.19 -8.68 7.49
CA GLN A 292 4.85 -8.89 6.91
C GLN A 292 4.85 -9.76 5.64
N HIS A 293 6.03 -10.17 5.15
CA HIS A 293 6.12 -10.96 3.94
C HIS A 293 5.60 -12.39 4.16
N ARG A 294 4.90 -12.88 3.15
CA ARG A 294 4.29 -14.22 3.07
C ARG A 294 4.42 -14.71 1.64
N GLY A 295 3.90 -15.89 1.36
CA GLY A 295 3.81 -16.41 0.01
C GLY A 295 3.58 -17.91 0.00
N GLU A 296 3.51 -18.45 -1.21
CA GLU A 296 3.32 -19.88 -1.46
C GLU A 296 4.32 -20.35 -2.51
N PHE A 297 4.71 -21.62 -2.47
CA PHE A 297 5.60 -22.19 -3.47
C PHE A 297 5.01 -22.03 -4.88
N GLN A 298 5.82 -21.53 -5.81
CA GLN A 298 5.35 -21.18 -7.14
C GLN A 298 5.60 -22.32 -8.13
N PRO A 299 4.56 -22.83 -8.82
CA PRO A 299 4.75 -23.84 -9.87
C PRO A 299 5.40 -23.21 -11.11
N LEU A 300 6.27 -23.97 -11.77
CA LEU A 300 7.01 -23.55 -12.95
C LEU A 300 6.57 -24.31 -14.19
N ARG A 301 6.34 -23.55 -15.26
CA ARG A 301 5.98 -24.06 -16.58
C ARG A 301 7.21 -24.65 -17.26
N GLN A 302 6.98 -25.72 -18.01
CA GLN A 302 8.02 -26.41 -18.76
C GLN A 302 7.99 -25.98 -20.24
N PRO A 303 9.15 -25.79 -20.88
CA PRO A 303 9.23 -25.45 -22.30
C PRO A 303 8.83 -26.65 -23.17
N GLU A 304 8.29 -26.36 -24.35
CA GLU A 304 8.00 -27.40 -25.35
C GLU A 304 9.26 -27.84 -26.08
N LYS A 305 9.25 -29.09 -26.55
CA LYS A 305 10.32 -29.63 -27.39
C LYS A 305 10.08 -29.21 -28.83
N HIS A 306 10.97 -28.39 -29.39
CA HIS A 306 10.84 -27.88 -30.76
C HIS A 306 11.27 -28.90 -31.82
N HIS A 307 12.28 -29.74 -31.54
CA HIS A 307 12.80 -30.75 -32.48
C HIS A 307 13.19 -32.04 -31.76
N GLY A 308 13.09 -33.19 -32.46
CA GLY A 308 13.30 -34.53 -31.88
C GLY A 308 14.64 -34.74 -31.16
N ASN A 309 15.71 -34.09 -31.62
CA ASN A 309 17.06 -34.22 -31.06
C ASN A 309 17.42 -33.13 -30.03
N GLN A 310 16.48 -32.25 -29.67
CA GLN A 310 16.73 -31.21 -28.68
C GLN A 310 16.97 -31.83 -27.29
N PHE A 311 18.11 -31.50 -26.68
CA PHE A 311 18.42 -31.83 -25.30
C PHE A 311 17.74 -30.84 -24.35
N ILE A 312 16.86 -31.35 -23.49
CA ILE A 312 16.18 -30.61 -22.43
C ILE A 312 16.79 -31.07 -21.10
N PRO A 313 17.43 -30.19 -20.33
CA PRO A 313 17.95 -30.55 -19.01
C PRO A 313 16.81 -30.89 -18.03
N ILE A 314 17.16 -31.36 -16.84
CA ILE A 314 16.19 -31.35 -15.74
C ILE A 314 15.83 -29.89 -15.47
N LEU A 315 14.54 -29.61 -15.40
CA LEU A 315 14.01 -28.27 -15.14
C LEU A 315 13.03 -28.37 -13.97
N PRO A 316 13.27 -27.66 -12.85
CA PRO A 316 12.40 -27.74 -11.68
C PRO A 316 10.95 -27.40 -12.01
N SER A 317 10.01 -28.13 -11.42
CA SER A 317 8.56 -27.88 -11.56
C SER A 317 8.04 -26.91 -10.50
N ILE A 318 8.84 -26.59 -9.49
CA ILE A 318 8.54 -25.67 -8.39
C ILE A 318 9.75 -24.75 -8.21
N LEU A 319 9.49 -23.49 -7.87
CA LEU A 319 10.51 -22.53 -7.47
C LEU A 319 10.89 -22.76 -6.01
N ASP A 320 11.96 -23.52 -5.80
CA ASP A 320 12.52 -23.82 -4.49
C ASP A 320 13.70 -22.90 -4.12
N GLU A 321 14.29 -23.15 -2.95
CA GLU A 321 15.42 -22.37 -2.43
C GLU A 321 16.69 -22.47 -3.29
N GLU A 322 17.00 -23.65 -3.85
CA GLU A 322 18.22 -23.83 -4.66
C GLU A 322 18.11 -23.06 -5.98
N LEU A 323 16.95 -23.16 -6.66
CA LEU A 323 16.69 -22.39 -7.87
C LEU A 323 16.62 -20.89 -7.56
N ALA A 324 15.98 -20.49 -6.45
CA ALA A 324 15.93 -19.09 -6.06
C ALA A 324 17.33 -18.51 -5.76
N PHE A 325 18.19 -19.26 -5.06
CA PHE A 325 19.58 -18.88 -4.84
C PHE A 325 20.36 -18.71 -6.15
N LEU A 326 20.19 -19.66 -7.09
CA LEU A 326 20.77 -19.54 -8.42
C LEU A 326 20.28 -18.30 -9.18
N LEU A 327 18.98 -17.98 -9.09
CA LEU A 327 18.41 -16.77 -9.68
C LEU A 327 18.95 -15.51 -9.02
N GLY A 328 19.21 -15.51 -7.71
CA GLY A 328 19.89 -14.41 -7.02
C GLY A 328 21.27 -14.13 -7.61
N LEU A 329 22.08 -15.18 -7.80
CA LEU A 329 23.38 -15.10 -8.47
C LEU A 329 23.26 -14.60 -9.91
N LEU A 330 22.27 -15.11 -10.66
CA LEU A 330 21.99 -14.66 -12.03
C LEU A 330 21.69 -13.15 -12.04
N TYR A 331 20.86 -12.68 -11.12
CA TYR A 331 20.43 -11.27 -11.05
C TYR A 331 21.54 -10.31 -10.59
N GLY A 332 22.52 -10.77 -9.82
CA GLY A 332 23.73 -10.01 -9.55
C GLY A 332 24.71 -10.06 -10.71
N ASP A 333 25.50 -11.13 -10.78
CA ASP A 333 26.66 -11.29 -11.68
C ASP A 333 26.40 -12.13 -12.94
N GLY A 334 25.14 -12.43 -13.25
CA GLY A 334 24.78 -13.22 -14.42
C GLY A 334 24.15 -12.47 -15.59
N PHE A 335 23.92 -13.22 -16.67
CA PHE A 335 23.24 -12.76 -17.88
C PHE A 335 22.39 -13.87 -18.50
N VAL A 336 21.35 -13.46 -19.22
CA VAL A 336 20.60 -14.27 -20.18
C VAL A 336 20.74 -13.58 -21.54
N ALA A 337 21.22 -14.31 -22.55
CA ALA A 337 21.41 -13.74 -23.88
C ALA A 337 20.10 -13.27 -24.50
N SER A 338 20.11 -12.11 -25.16
CA SER A 338 18.91 -11.47 -25.71
C SER A 338 18.53 -11.96 -27.12
N GLY A 339 19.48 -12.45 -27.92
CA GLY A 339 19.25 -12.85 -29.32
C GLY A 339 18.52 -14.19 -29.45
N GLU A 340 17.61 -14.33 -30.42
CA GLU A 340 16.89 -15.59 -30.73
C GLU A 340 17.82 -16.78 -30.94
N ALA A 341 18.96 -16.57 -31.60
CA ALA A 341 19.95 -17.61 -31.90
C ALA A 341 21.03 -17.78 -30.81
N ASP A 342 21.00 -16.95 -29.75
CA ASP A 342 21.95 -17.02 -28.63
C ASP A 342 21.21 -17.54 -27.39
N HIS A 343 21.55 -18.76 -26.98
CA HIS A 343 20.88 -19.45 -25.87
C HIS A 343 21.72 -19.50 -24.60
N ARG A 344 22.74 -18.64 -24.51
CA ARG A 344 23.65 -18.60 -23.38
C ARG A 344 22.99 -17.99 -22.14
N VAL A 345 23.11 -18.71 -21.05
CA VAL A 345 22.88 -18.22 -19.68
C VAL A 345 24.20 -18.36 -18.95
N GLY A 346 24.67 -17.29 -18.31
CA GLY A 346 25.96 -17.32 -17.63
C GLY A 346 25.95 -16.58 -16.30
N ILE A 347 26.84 -17.01 -15.40
CA ILE A 347 27.08 -16.39 -14.09
C ILE A 347 28.58 -16.21 -13.92
N THR A 348 29.00 -14.99 -13.63
CA THR A 348 30.40 -14.66 -13.34
C THR A 348 30.68 -14.79 -11.85
N VAL A 349 31.83 -15.36 -11.50
CA VAL A 349 32.25 -15.61 -10.13
C VAL A 349 33.72 -15.22 -9.98
N ALA A 350 34.04 -14.44 -8.94
CA ALA A 350 35.42 -14.10 -8.61
C ALA A 350 36.21 -15.34 -8.18
N HIS A 351 37.50 -15.43 -8.54
CA HIS A 351 38.36 -16.57 -8.17
C HIS A 351 38.50 -16.78 -6.66
N SER A 352 38.36 -15.72 -5.88
CA SER A 352 38.40 -15.76 -4.43
C SER A 352 37.12 -16.31 -3.78
N SER A 353 36.04 -16.50 -4.55
CA SER A 353 34.75 -16.98 -4.03
C SER A 353 34.69 -18.51 -3.98
N TYR A 354 34.11 -19.04 -2.90
CA TYR A 354 33.81 -20.48 -2.76
C TYR A 354 32.89 -21.00 -3.88
N LEU A 355 32.14 -20.10 -4.53
CA LEU A 355 31.27 -20.44 -5.66
C LEU A 355 32.03 -20.95 -6.87
N MET A 356 33.34 -20.71 -6.98
CA MET A 356 34.18 -21.33 -8.02
C MET A 356 34.08 -22.86 -8.03
N GLU A 357 33.94 -23.47 -6.86
CA GLU A 357 33.77 -24.90 -6.70
C GLU A 357 32.30 -25.30 -6.55
N ALA A 358 31.52 -24.51 -5.80
CA ALA A 358 30.15 -24.85 -5.45
C ALA A 358 29.14 -24.61 -6.59
N LEU A 359 29.31 -23.59 -7.43
CA LEU A 359 28.33 -23.24 -8.46
C LEU A 359 28.17 -24.34 -9.53
N PRO A 360 29.23 -24.97 -10.08
CA PRO A 360 29.07 -26.08 -11.02
C PRO A 360 28.31 -27.26 -10.43
N GLN A 361 28.54 -27.56 -9.14
CA GLN A 361 27.84 -28.64 -8.43
C GLN A 361 26.36 -28.29 -8.23
N LEU A 362 26.07 -27.04 -7.86
CA LEU A 362 24.69 -26.54 -7.75
C LEU A 362 23.96 -26.62 -9.11
N LEU A 363 24.57 -26.14 -10.18
CA LEU A 363 24.01 -26.19 -11.53
C LEU A 363 23.68 -27.63 -11.95
N LYS A 364 24.55 -28.60 -11.65
CA LYS A 364 24.31 -30.02 -11.94
C LYS A 364 23.21 -30.63 -11.08
N ARG A 365 23.07 -30.22 -9.81
CA ARG A 365 21.98 -30.68 -8.94
C ARG A 365 20.62 -30.17 -9.43
N ILE A 366 20.54 -28.90 -9.82
CA ILE A 366 19.29 -28.27 -10.30
C ILE A 366 18.94 -28.75 -11.71
N LEU A 367 19.93 -28.78 -12.63
CA LEU A 367 19.70 -28.96 -14.06
C LEU A 367 20.04 -30.37 -14.58
N GLY A 368 20.55 -31.24 -13.70
CA GLY A 368 20.97 -32.60 -14.01
C GLY A 368 22.43 -32.71 -14.46
N GLU A 369 23.05 -33.87 -14.19
CA GLU A 369 24.46 -34.15 -14.47
C GLU A 369 24.84 -34.10 -15.95
N GLN A 370 23.88 -34.21 -16.87
CA GLN A 370 24.14 -34.18 -18.31
C GLN A 370 24.34 -32.77 -18.86
N ILE A 371 24.10 -31.71 -18.05
CA ILE A 371 24.26 -30.33 -18.50
C ILE A 371 25.74 -30.01 -18.76
N THR A 372 26.03 -29.39 -19.91
CA THR A 372 27.37 -28.92 -20.23
C THR A 372 27.57 -27.51 -19.69
N ILE A 373 28.59 -27.33 -18.85
CA ILE A 373 28.95 -26.04 -18.24
C ILE A 373 30.30 -25.61 -18.80
N ASN A 374 30.28 -24.58 -19.64
CA ASN A 374 31.48 -23.99 -20.22
C ASN A 374 32.10 -22.97 -19.25
N ARG A 375 33.42 -22.86 -19.25
CA ARG A 375 34.17 -21.87 -18.46
C ARG A 375 34.76 -20.84 -19.40
N GLN A 376 34.46 -19.57 -19.19
CA GLN A 376 34.96 -18.45 -19.98
C GLN A 376 35.64 -17.42 -19.08
N GLN A 377 36.85 -17.04 -19.44
CA GLN A 377 37.64 -16.04 -18.71
C GLN A 377 38.17 -15.00 -19.69
N LYS A 378 38.06 -13.72 -19.32
CA LYS A 378 38.66 -12.63 -20.08
C LYS A 378 40.15 -12.50 -19.73
N PRO A 379 41.01 -12.05 -20.66
CA PRO A 379 42.41 -11.75 -20.33
C PRO A 379 42.50 -10.79 -19.14
N ASP A 380 43.40 -11.10 -18.21
CA ASP A 380 43.67 -10.31 -16.99
C ASP A 380 42.47 -10.11 -16.03
N ASP A 381 41.41 -10.90 -16.17
CA ASP A 381 40.24 -10.87 -15.30
C ASP A 381 40.37 -11.89 -14.16
N ALA A 382 40.21 -11.44 -12.92
CA ALA A 382 40.27 -12.27 -11.70
C ALA A 382 38.94 -12.97 -11.40
N SER A 383 38.19 -13.31 -12.46
CA SER A 383 36.89 -13.95 -12.39
C SER A 383 36.72 -15.00 -13.50
N MET A 384 35.78 -15.92 -13.29
CA MET A 384 35.40 -16.96 -14.24
C MET A 384 33.91 -16.89 -14.50
N THR A 385 33.51 -16.99 -15.76
CA THR A 385 32.10 -17.07 -16.15
C THR A 385 31.73 -18.50 -16.48
N PHE A 386 30.78 -19.06 -15.75
CA PHE A 386 30.17 -20.35 -16.06
C PHE A 386 29.00 -20.14 -17.00
N VAL A 387 29.06 -20.73 -18.20
CA VAL A 387 28.10 -20.51 -19.28
C VAL A 387 27.45 -21.83 -19.69
N ILE A 388 26.13 -21.85 -19.67
CA ILE A 388 25.31 -22.93 -20.22
C ILE A 388 24.67 -22.39 -21.50
N ASP A 389 24.96 -23.04 -22.62
CA ASP A 389 24.33 -22.74 -23.91
C ASP A 389 23.22 -23.76 -24.17
N ASN A 390 21.98 -23.42 -23.79
CA ASN A 390 20.85 -24.32 -23.93
C ASN A 390 19.54 -23.56 -24.13
N ARG A 391 18.89 -23.81 -25.27
CA ARG A 391 17.61 -23.17 -25.64
C ARG A 391 16.50 -23.43 -24.63
N ALA A 392 16.33 -24.69 -24.19
CA ALA A 392 15.26 -25.06 -23.28
C ALA A 392 15.42 -24.37 -21.90
N LEU A 393 16.64 -24.19 -21.41
CA LEU A 393 16.90 -23.41 -20.19
C LEU A 393 16.53 -21.93 -20.36
N LYS A 394 16.94 -21.30 -21.46
CA LYS A 394 16.58 -19.91 -21.76
C LYS A 394 15.06 -19.75 -21.90
N ASP A 395 14.39 -20.67 -22.59
CA ASP A 395 12.95 -20.67 -22.78
C ASP A 395 12.23 -20.87 -21.44
N PHE A 396 12.72 -21.78 -20.59
CA PHE A 396 12.21 -21.99 -19.24
C PHE A 396 12.27 -20.71 -18.39
N LEU A 397 13.42 -20.02 -18.37
CA LEU A 397 13.55 -18.76 -17.65
C LEU A 397 12.61 -17.69 -18.21
N SER A 398 12.48 -17.61 -19.53
CA SER A 398 11.64 -16.60 -20.20
C SER A 398 10.14 -16.85 -19.97
N LEU A 399 9.71 -18.10 -20.14
CA LEU A 399 8.32 -18.55 -19.98
C LEU A 399 7.77 -18.29 -18.57
N ASN A 400 8.64 -18.39 -17.56
CA ASN A 400 8.30 -18.17 -16.16
C ASN A 400 8.59 -16.73 -15.67
N GLY A 401 9.03 -15.83 -16.55
CA GLY A 401 9.36 -14.44 -16.16
C GLY A 401 10.58 -14.32 -15.23
N LEU A 402 11.47 -15.30 -15.27
CA LEU A 402 12.70 -15.41 -14.47
C LEU A 402 13.95 -14.94 -15.22
N ALA A 403 13.85 -14.69 -16.52
CA ALA A 403 14.96 -14.21 -17.34
C ALA A 403 15.35 -12.78 -16.95
N LYS A 404 16.59 -12.60 -16.47
CA LYS A 404 17.16 -11.29 -16.18
C LYS A 404 17.25 -10.45 -17.46
N LYS A 405 16.71 -9.24 -17.40
CA LYS A 405 16.90 -8.21 -18.44
C LYS A 405 18.28 -7.54 -18.29
N ARG A 406 18.45 -6.35 -18.88
CA ARG A 406 19.66 -5.53 -18.69
C ARG A 406 19.80 -5.13 -17.22
N SER A 407 21.03 -5.00 -16.71
CA SER A 407 21.29 -4.70 -15.29
C SER A 407 20.58 -3.43 -14.79
N ALA A 408 20.48 -2.38 -15.62
CA ALA A 408 19.79 -1.13 -15.26
C ALA A 408 18.25 -1.26 -15.22
N GLU A 409 17.69 -2.32 -15.80
CA GLU A 409 16.25 -2.63 -15.82
C GLU A 409 15.90 -3.81 -14.91
N ALA A 410 16.89 -4.33 -14.17
CA ALA A 410 16.69 -5.46 -13.29
C ALA A 410 15.61 -5.16 -12.24
N GLN A 411 14.75 -6.12 -12.01
CA GLN A 411 13.66 -6.11 -11.04
C GLN A 411 13.53 -7.52 -10.47
N ILE A 412 13.11 -7.67 -9.22
CA ILE A 412 12.89 -8.99 -8.64
C ILE A 412 11.71 -9.66 -9.35
N PRO A 413 11.88 -10.90 -9.85
CA PRO A 413 10.80 -11.62 -10.51
C PRO A 413 9.53 -11.68 -9.65
N GLN A 414 8.37 -11.56 -10.29
CA GLN A 414 7.09 -11.65 -9.60
C GLN A 414 6.94 -12.96 -8.82
N LEU A 415 7.34 -14.09 -9.42
CA LEU A 415 7.29 -15.40 -8.76
C LEU A 415 8.14 -15.44 -7.49
N ILE A 416 9.32 -14.80 -7.48
CA ILE A 416 10.12 -14.67 -6.26
C ILE A 416 9.35 -13.84 -5.22
N ARG A 417 8.78 -12.69 -5.59
CA ARG A 417 8.00 -11.86 -4.66
C ARG A 417 6.73 -12.55 -4.11
N GLN A 418 6.23 -13.58 -4.78
CA GLN A 418 5.05 -14.35 -4.35
C GLN A 418 5.41 -15.64 -3.60
N SER A 419 6.70 -16.00 -3.58
CA SER A 419 7.20 -17.21 -2.94
C SER A 419 7.28 -17.07 -1.41
N PRO A 420 7.38 -18.19 -0.67
CA PRO A 420 7.50 -18.15 0.79
C PRO A 420 8.79 -17.45 1.26
N PRO A 421 8.85 -17.02 2.53
CA PRO A 421 10.01 -16.35 3.11
C PRO A 421 11.35 -17.05 2.88
N GLU A 422 11.41 -18.38 2.92
CA GLU A 422 12.60 -19.19 2.72
C GLU A 422 13.14 -19.09 1.27
N VAL A 423 12.25 -19.07 0.28
CA VAL A 423 12.61 -18.94 -1.14
C VAL A 423 13.07 -17.51 -1.44
N VAL A 424 12.37 -16.50 -0.88
CA VAL A 424 12.80 -15.09 -0.98
C VAL A 424 14.15 -14.88 -0.31
N GLY A 425 14.34 -15.46 0.87
CA GLY A 425 15.59 -15.45 1.60
C GLY A 425 16.73 -16.05 0.78
N ALA A 426 16.51 -17.19 0.14
CA ALA A 426 17.49 -17.83 -0.73
C ALA A 426 17.83 -16.98 -1.97
N PHE A 427 16.86 -16.33 -2.60
CA PHE A 427 17.11 -15.38 -3.70
C PHE A 427 17.96 -14.20 -3.24
N LEU A 428 17.59 -13.57 -2.13
CA LEU A 428 18.36 -12.46 -1.56
C LEU A 428 19.77 -12.91 -1.18
N ARG A 429 19.94 -14.12 -0.63
CA ARG A 429 21.26 -14.70 -0.34
C ARG A 429 22.11 -14.81 -1.60
N GLY A 430 21.56 -15.32 -2.70
CA GLY A 430 22.26 -15.38 -3.99
C GLY A 430 22.64 -13.98 -4.50
N LEU A 431 21.74 -13.01 -4.34
CA LEU A 431 22.01 -11.63 -4.73
C LEU A 431 23.13 -10.99 -3.89
N PHE A 432 23.15 -11.24 -2.57
CA PHE A 432 24.25 -10.82 -1.70
C PHE A 432 25.58 -11.49 -2.06
N GLU A 433 25.57 -12.78 -2.37
CA GLU A 433 26.80 -13.50 -2.77
C GLU A 433 27.40 -12.98 -4.08
N ALA A 434 26.57 -12.48 -4.99
CA ALA A 434 27.01 -11.81 -6.20
C ALA A 434 27.44 -10.35 -5.90
N ASP A 435 26.48 -9.44 -5.78
CA ASP A 435 26.70 -7.98 -5.75
C ASP A 435 26.88 -7.39 -4.32
N GLY A 436 26.92 -8.24 -3.30
CA GLY A 436 26.97 -7.79 -1.91
C GLY A 436 28.36 -7.56 -1.35
N ALA A 437 28.46 -6.68 -0.37
CA ALA A 437 29.67 -6.40 0.39
C ALA A 437 29.37 -6.21 1.87
N LEU A 438 30.43 -6.13 2.68
CA LEU A 438 30.35 -5.75 4.09
C LEU A 438 30.70 -4.28 4.27
N SER A 439 29.96 -3.61 5.14
CA SER A 439 30.32 -2.28 5.65
C SER A 439 30.16 -2.28 7.15
N HIS A 440 31.28 -2.14 7.87
CA HIS A 440 31.31 -2.18 9.34
C HIS A 440 30.61 -3.43 9.91
N HIS A 441 30.94 -4.61 9.37
CA HIS A 441 30.34 -5.91 9.72
C HIS A 441 28.86 -6.11 9.32
N TYR A 442 28.23 -5.16 8.64
CA TYR A 442 26.85 -5.32 8.16
C TYR A 442 26.79 -5.55 6.64
N PRO A 443 25.83 -6.35 6.17
CA PRO A 443 25.66 -6.61 4.75
C PRO A 443 25.07 -5.41 4.00
N MET A 444 25.57 -5.21 2.78
CA MET A 444 25.10 -4.19 1.86
C MET A 444 25.07 -4.70 0.41
N LEU A 445 24.22 -4.11 -0.41
CA LEU A 445 24.12 -4.36 -1.86
C LEU A 445 24.35 -3.05 -2.62
N VAL A 446 24.92 -3.16 -3.81
CA VAL A 446 24.99 -2.05 -4.77
C VAL A 446 24.42 -2.47 -6.11
N SER A 447 23.73 -1.57 -6.80
CA SER A 447 23.26 -1.82 -8.16
C SER A 447 23.05 -0.53 -8.93
N THR A 448 23.11 -0.61 -10.25
CA THR A 448 22.69 0.48 -11.14
C THR A 448 21.17 0.53 -11.34
N SER A 449 20.43 -0.52 -10.96
CA SER A 449 18.96 -0.52 -10.97
C SER A 449 18.41 -0.02 -9.63
N GLU A 450 17.81 1.17 -9.64
CA GLU A 450 17.04 1.68 -8.50
C GLU A 450 15.91 0.73 -8.14
N ARG A 451 15.24 0.15 -9.15
CA ARG A 451 14.09 -0.73 -8.97
C ARG A 451 14.47 -2.01 -8.24
N LEU A 452 15.57 -2.66 -8.63
CA LEU A 452 16.08 -3.86 -7.95
C LEU A 452 16.37 -3.57 -6.48
N ILE A 453 17.03 -2.44 -6.19
CA ILE A 453 17.37 -2.03 -4.81
C ILE A 453 16.11 -1.71 -3.99
N ARG A 454 15.11 -1.03 -4.57
CA ARG A 454 13.84 -0.75 -3.88
C ARG A 454 13.03 -2.01 -3.59
N GLU A 455 12.94 -2.92 -4.56
CA GLU A 455 12.23 -4.19 -4.39
C GLU A 455 12.98 -5.10 -3.38
N ALA A 456 14.31 -5.14 -3.41
CA ALA A 456 15.11 -5.87 -2.42
C ALA A 456 14.94 -5.30 -1.01
N SER A 457 14.92 -3.96 -0.88
CA SER A 457 14.64 -3.28 0.40
C SER A 457 13.25 -3.63 0.94
N ALA A 458 12.22 -3.63 0.08
CA ALA A 458 10.87 -4.00 0.47
C ALA A 458 10.78 -5.47 0.93
N LEU A 459 11.44 -6.40 0.24
CA LEU A 459 11.47 -7.80 0.66
C LEU A 459 12.26 -7.99 1.97
N LEU A 460 13.40 -7.30 2.13
CA LEU A 460 14.16 -7.30 3.38
C LEU A 460 13.30 -6.79 4.55
N ILE A 461 12.62 -5.65 4.39
CA ILE A 461 11.67 -5.12 5.38
C ILE A 461 10.57 -6.14 5.67
N GLY A 462 10.04 -6.77 4.62
CA GLY A 462 9.06 -7.84 4.70
C GLY A 462 9.55 -9.07 5.47
N LEU A 463 10.85 -9.36 5.47
CA LEU A 463 11.51 -10.42 6.25
C LEU A 463 11.97 -9.95 7.64
N GLY A 464 11.59 -8.75 8.09
CA GLY A 464 11.99 -8.25 9.40
C GLY A 464 13.28 -7.41 9.41
N CYS A 465 13.89 -7.20 8.24
CA CYS A 465 15.19 -6.56 8.11
C CYS A 465 15.06 -5.08 7.69
N PRO A 466 15.12 -4.11 8.62
CA PRO A 466 15.12 -2.70 8.27
C PRO A 466 16.37 -2.32 7.48
N THR A 467 16.17 -1.51 6.44
CA THR A 467 17.21 -1.14 5.48
C THR A 467 17.28 0.37 5.27
N THR A 468 18.40 0.82 4.71
CA THR A 468 18.56 2.17 4.15
C THR A 468 18.94 2.08 2.69
N ILE A 469 18.49 3.06 1.91
CA ILE A 469 18.83 3.23 0.50
C ILE A 469 19.53 4.59 0.34
N ARG A 470 20.68 4.61 -0.31
CA ARG A 470 21.38 5.85 -0.68
C ARG A 470 21.81 5.79 -2.13
N GLN A 471 21.74 6.92 -2.80
CA GLN A 471 22.40 7.09 -4.08
C GLN A 471 23.85 7.50 -3.80
N GLN A 472 24.82 6.75 -4.34
CA GLN A 472 26.22 7.12 -4.21
C GLN A 472 26.54 8.30 -5.14
N PRO A 473 27.32 9.29 -4.67
CA PRO A 473 27.87 10.32 -5.55
C PRO A 473 28.85 9.67 -6.55
N LEU A 474 28.87 10.17 -7.78
CA LEU A 474 29.85 9.74 -8.78
C LEU A 474 31.24 10.22 -8.33
N GLY A 475 32.15 9.28 -8.05
CA GLY A 475 33.53 9.59 -7.68
C GLY A 475 34.40 9.88 -8.91
N GLU A 476 35.57 10.49 -8.71
CA GLU A 476 36.50 10.83 -9.81
C GLU A 476 37.01 9.61 -10.61
N ASN A 477 36.98 8.41 -10.00
CA ASN A 477 37.41 7.14 -10.60
C ASN A 477 36.23 6.19 -10.90
N HIS A 478 34.99 6.71 -11.05
CA HIS A 478 33.85 5.84 -11.31
C HIS A 478 33.84 5.35 -12.78
N PHE A 479 33.53 4.08 -12.98
CA PHE A 479 33.34 3.50 -14.31
C PHE A 479 31.88 3.63 -14.73
N GLY A 480 31.62 4.32 -15.85
CA GLY A 480 30.28 4.53 -16.44
C GLY A 480 29.79 5.96 -16.27
N ASP A 481 28.49 6.21 -16.40
CA ASP A 481 27.84 7.52 -16.09
C ASP A 481 26.54 7.33 -15.27
N LYS A 482 26.23 6.08 -14.90
CA LYS A 482 24.95 5.73 -14.29
C LYS A 482 25.01 5.90 -12.78
N PRO A 483 23.91 6.36 -12.14
CA PRO A 483 23.83 6.41 -10.70
C PRO A 483 23.92 5.01 -10.09
N ILE A 484 24.64 4.90 -8.97
CA ILE A 484 24.75 3.67 -8.19
C ILE A 484 23.88 3.80 -6.95
N TRP A 485 23.00 2.83 -6.77
CA TRP A 485 22.11 2.73 -5.63
C TRP A 485 22.67 1.72 -4.64
N GLN A 486 22.80 2.14 -3.40
CA GLN A 486 23.31 1.33 -2.30
C GLN A 486 22.19 1.03 -1.32
N LEU A 487 21.99 -0.25 -1.04
CA LEU A 487 21.15 -0.75 0.05
C LEU A 487 22.04 -1.17 1.21
N ARG A 488 21.72 -0.78 2.43
CA ARG A 488 22.45 -1.21 3.63
C ARG A 488 21.55 -1.68 4.75
N ILE A 489 21.92 -2.80 5.33
CA ILE A 489 21.53 -3.20 6.68
C ILE A 489 22.56 -2.59 7.61
N HIS A 490 22.15 -2.01 8.74
CA HIS A 490 23.07 -1.28 9.63
C HIS A 490 22.58 -1.21 11.08
N SER A 491 21.55 -1.97 11.42
CA SER A 491 21.05 -2.14 12.79
C SER A 491 21.16 -3.60 13.18
N PHE A 492 21.31 -3.85 14.48
CA PHE A 492 21.37 -5.19 15.04
C PHE A 492 20.08 -5.96 14.79
N VAL A 493 18.93 -5.29 14.93
CA VAL A 493 17.61 -5.86 14.56
C VAL A 493 17.60 -6.35 13.10
N GLY A 494 18.13 -5.54 12.18
CA GLY A 494 18.25 -5.96 10.78
C GLY A 494 19.25 -7.08 10.56
N LEU A 495 20.37 -7.08 11.29
CA LEU A 495 21.36 -8.15 11.20
C LEU A 495 20.80 -9.49 11.68
N GLU A 496 20.06 -9.51 12.78
CA GLU A 496 19.39 -10.72 13.28
C GLU A 496 18.38 -11.26 12.26
N ALA A 497 17.50 -10.41 11.73
CA ALA A 497 16.56 -10.82 10.69
C ALA A 497 17.29 -11.36 9.43
N TRP A 498 18.40 -10.73 9.05
CA TRP A 498 19.23 -11.21 7.94
C TRP A 498 19.84 -12.59 8.23
N ARG A 499 20.35 -12.83 9.43
CA ARG A 499 20.90 -14.14 9.85
C ARG A 499 19.85 -15.23 9.81
N THR A 500 18.65 -14.93 10.29
CA THR A 500 17.55 -15.90 10.38
C THR A 500 17.00 -16.26 9.01
N HIS A 501 16.73 -15.27 8.15
CA HIS A 501 15.99 -15.49 6.91
C HIS A 501 16.86 -15.62 5.66
N ILE A 502 18.09 -15.11 5.68
CA ILE A 502 18.97 -15.07 4.50
C ILE A 502 20.21 -15.92 4.77
N GLY A 503 20.98 -15.54 5.78
CA GLY A 503 22.22 -16.21 6.18
C GLY A 503 23.23 -16.30 5.04
N CYS A 504 24.25 -17.15 5.23
CA CYS A 504 25.26 -17.44 4.23
C CYS A 504 25.86 -18.84 4.41
N ASP A 505 26.59 -19.29 3.38
CA ASP A 505 27.48 -20.46 3.50
C ASP A 505 28.63 -20.14 4.46
N SER A 506 29.16 -21.15 5.17
CA SER A 506 30.25 -20.96 6.13
C SER A 506 31.57 -20.50 5.50
N ARG A 507 31.73 -20.69 4.19
CA ARG A 507 32.88 -20.22 3.38
C ARG A 507 32.65 -18.84 2.78
N SER A 508 31.47 -18.27 2.98
CA SER A 508 31.13 -16.95 2.46
C SER A 508 31.91 -15.84 3.16
N ARG A 509 32.17 -14.75 2.44
CA ARG A 509 32.62 -13.48 3.02
C ARG A 509 31.66 -12.96 4.10
N PHE A 510 30.38 -13.29 4.01
CA PHE A 510 29.37 -12.89 5.00
C PHE A 510 29.39 -13.72 6.28
N GLN A 511 30.27 -14.73 6.42
CA GLN A 511 30.41 -15.46 7.69
C GLN A 511 30.78 -14.51 8.85
N GLU A 512 31.43 -13.38 8.56
CA GLU A 512 31.66 -12.30 9.51
C GLU A 512 30.36 -11.73 10.09
N CYS A 513 29.31 -11.60 9.26
CA CYS A 513 27.97 -11.21 9.72
C CYS A 513 27.41 -12.21 10.73
N MET A 514 27.74 -13.50 10.66
CA MET A 514 27.22 -14.50 11.61
C MET A 514 27.89 -14.40 12.98
N ASN A 515 29.16 -13.97 13.01
CA ASN A 515 29.98 -13.94 14.22
C ASN A 515 30.00 -12.58 14.93
N PHE A 516 29.56 -11.51 14.26
CA PHE A 516 29.65 -10.14 14.78
C PHE A 516 28.65 -9.84 15.91
N ALA A 517 29.12 -9.37 17.07
CA ALA A 517 28.24 -8.95 18.17
C ALA A 517 28.48 -7.46 18.49
N PRO A 518 27.55 -6.55 18.13
CA PRO A 518 27.69 -5.13 18.46
C PRO A 518 27.37 -4.85 19.93
N ASP A 519 27.91 -3.75 20.47
CA ASP A 519 27.51 -3.21 21.77
C ASP A 519 26.13 -2.53 21.64
N LEU A 520 25.07 -3.25 22.02
CA LEU A 520 23.68 -2.76 21.97
C LEU A 520 23.46 -1.50 22.84
N GLY A 521 24.27 -1.35 23.89
CA GLY A 521 24.29 -0.17 24.74
C GLY A 521 24.95 1.05 24.10
N ARG A 522 25.52 0.93 22.89
CA ARG A 522 26.11 2.04 22.12
C ARG A 522 25.57 2.15 20.70
N GLU A 523 24.62 1.30 20.33
CA GLU A 523 24.00 1.37 19.01
C GLU A 523 23.27 2.70 18.81
N THR A 524 23.38 3.24 17.60
CA THR A 524 22.77 4.53 17.20
C THR A 524 21.80 4.38 16.04
N SER A 525 21.76 3.22 15.39
CA SER A 525 20.88 2.95 14.27
C SER A 525 19.49 2.49 14.72
N TYR A 526 18.51 2.67 13.85
CA TYR A 526 17.11 2.30 14.09
C TYR A 526 16.55 2.95 15.37
N ALA A 527 16.63 4.28 15.41
CA ALA A 527 16.13 5.12 16.49
C ALA A 527 14.60 5.02 16.60
N LEU A 528 14.10 4.91 17.82
CA LEU A 528 12.68 4.99 18.13
C LEU A 528 12.27 6.47 18.22
N PRO A 529 11.38 6.94 17.34
CA PRO A 529 10.92 8.32 17.37
C PRO A 529 10.11 8.58 18.64
N GLN A 530 10.08 9.85 19.06
CA GLN A 530 9.36 10.29 20.25
C GLN A 530 9.76 9.51 21.52
N ALA A 531 11.04 9.52 21.89
CA ALA A 531 11.58 8.73 23.01
C ALA A 531 10.76 8.87 24.31
N ALA A 532 10.21 10.07 24.59
CA ALA A 532 9.32 10.33 25.71
C ALA A 532 8.10 9.39 25.74
N TYR A 533 7.46 9.15 24.59
CA TYR A 533 6.37 8.16 24.48
C TYR A 533 6.81 6.78 24.99
N TRP A 534 8.03 6.35 24.72
CA TRP A 534 8.45 5.01 25.13
C TRP A 534 8.79 4.91 26.62
N VAL A 535 9.38 5.96 27.20
CA VAL A 535 9.98 5.90 28.54
C VAL A 535 9.18 6.58 29.65
N GLU A 536 8.22 7.47 29.31
CA GLU A 536 7.40 8.18 30.30
C GLU A 536 6.60 7.26 31.24
N PRO A 537 5.96 6.18 30.77
CA PRO A 537 5.27 5.25 31.67
C PRO A 537 6.19 4.69 32.76
N VAL A 538 7.40 4.27 32.38
CA VAL A 538 8.42 3.77 33.31
C VAL A 538 8.91 4.87 34.25
N LEU A 539 9.12 6.09 33.74
CA LEU A 539 9.52 7.23 34.55
C LEU A 539 8.47 7.62 35.59
N ALA A 540 7.19 7.44 35.28
CA ALA A 540 6.07 7.68 36.18
C ALA A 540 5.95 6.57 37.23
N ALA A 541 6.00 5.31 36.82
CA ALA A 541 5.90 4.15 37.71
C ALA A 541 7.08 4.04 38.70
N THR A 542 8.28 4.43 38.28
CA THR A 542 9.48 4.42 39.13
C THR A 542 9.59 5.64 40.05
N GLN A 543 8.68 6.61 39.94
CA GLN A 543 8.71 7.83 40.74
C GLN A 543 8.15 7.59 42.15
N LEU A 544 8.92 7.95 43.18
CA LEU A 544 8.44 7.90 44.56
C LEU A 544 7.67 9.18 44.91
N THR A 545 6.53 9.03 45.57
CA THR A 545 5.75 10.14 46.13
C THR A 545 6.59 10.88 47.16
N GLN A 546 6.65 12.20 47.03
CA GLN A 546 7.43 13.03 47.95
C GLN A 546 6.55 13.45 49.12
N ILE A 547 6.62 12.73 50.25
CA ILE A 547 5.97 13.19 51.48
C ILE A 547 6.87 12.87 52.69
N ASP A 548 7.43 13.92 53.30
CA ASP A 548 7.68 13.94 54.73
C ASP A 548 6.46 14.59 55.41
N ALA A 549 6.16 14.21 56.65
CA ALA A 549 4.97 14.64 57.39
C ALA A 549 4.90 16.17 57.68
N ARG A 550 5.90 16.96 57.26
CA ARG A 550 6.08 18.39 57.53
C ARG A 550 6.21 19.23 56.25
N HIS A 551 5.86 18.71 55.08
CA HIS A 551 5.87 19.43 53.79
C HIS A 551 7.25 19.99 53.39
N ARG A 552 8.37 19.44 53.89
CA ARG A 552 9.71 19.90 53.50
C ARG A 552 10.17 19.15 52.26
N GLY A 553 10.35 19.87 51.15
CA GLY A 553 10.83 19.28 49.89
C GLY A 553 10.29 19.90 48.60
N THR A 554 9.42 20.92 48.69
CA THR A 554 8.95 21.68 47.52
C THR A 554 10.14 22.23 46.73
N GLY A 555 10.47 21.57 45.61
CA GLY A 555 11.44 22.04 44.62
C GLY A 555 12.83 21.40 44.57
N LYS A 556 13.15 20.31 45.31
CA LYS A 556 14.49 19.68 45.21
C LYS A 556 14.49 18.13 45.22
N ASN A 557 15.15 17.57 44.20
CA ASN A 557 15.58 16.18 43.92
C ASN A 557 14.58 15.03 44.17
N PHE A 558 13.90 14.63 43.08
CA PHE A 558 13.01 13.47 42.97
C PHE A 558 13.73 12.15 43.31
N ARG A 559 13.18 11.36 44.25
CA ARG A 559 13.62 9.99 44.52
C ARG A 559 12.90 9.01 43.58
N ALA A 560 13.58 7.94 43.18
CA ALA A 560 13.03 6.88 42.34
C ALA A 560 13.37 5.51 42.93
N THR A 561 12.52 4.51 42.68
CA THR A 561 12.78 3.11 43.06
C THR A 561 14.06 2.57 42.40
N SER A 562 14.37 3.06 41.18
CA SER A 562 15.57 2.72 40.41
C SER A 562 16.31 3.98 39.91
N PRO A 563 17.21 4.58 40.73
CA PRO A 563 17.88 5.84 40.38
C PRO A 563 18.77 5.77 39.13
N SER A 564 19.43 4.63 38.90
CA SER A 564 20.30 4.41 37.74
C SER A 564 19.49 4.37 36.44
N LEU A 565 18.41 3.59 36.41
CA LEU A 565 17.46 3.54 35.29
C LEU A 565 16.89 4.93 35.01
N ARG A 566 16.35 5.62 36.03
CA ARG A 566 15.79 6.96 35.85
C ARG A 566 16.79 7.93 35.23
N LYS A 567 18.06 7.91 35.68
CA LYS A 567 19.11 8.75 35.11
C LYS A 567 19.31 8.44 33.62
N GLN A 568 19.29 7.18 33.21
CA GLN A 568 19.39 6.82 31.80
C GLN A 568 18.18 7.27 30.99
N LEU A 569 16.96 7.02 31.48
CA LEU A 569 15.72 7.39 30.79
C LEU A 569 15.60 8.90 30.56
N LEU A 570 16.00 9.71 31.54
CA LEU A 570 16.02 11.18 31.41
C LEU A 570 16.98 11.69 30.33
N ARG A 571 18.05 10.94 29.99
CA ARG A 571 18.96 11.32 28.90
C ARG A 571 18.30 11.18 27.55
N TYR A 572 17.41 10.18 27.37
CA TYR A 572 16.63 10.03 26.15
C TYR A 572 15.59 11.14 25.99
N THR A 573 14.86 11.48 27.05
CA THR A 573 13.83 12.53 26.99
C THR A 573 14.42 13.93 26.76
N ARG A 574 15.64 14.18 27.23
CA ARG A 574 16.38 15.42 26.99
C ARG A 574 17.10 15.48 25.64
N GLY A 575 17.08 14.40 24.86
CA GLY A 575 17.80 14.31 23.59
C GLY A 575 19.33 14.21 23.72
N GLU A 576 19.86 13.95 24.93
CA GLU A 576 21.29 13.73 25.15
C GLU A 576 21.76 12.38 24.58
N ARG A 577 20.82 11.46 24.32
CA ARG A 577 21.05 10.14 23.73
C ARG A 577 19.82 9.74 22.89
N GLN A 578 20.03 9.01 21.80
CA GLN A 578 18.93 8.40 21.05
C GLN A 578 18.54 7.05 21.64
N LEU A 579 17.24 6.82 21.81
CA LEU A 579 16.68 5.52 22.19
C LEU A 579 16.53 4.69 20.91
N THR A 580 17.31 3.63 20.75
CA THR A 580 17.19 2.70 19.62
C THR A 580 16.30 1.51 19.97
N ARG A 581 15.82 0.76 18.97
CA ARG A 581 15.06 -0.49 19.21
C ARG A 581 15.85 -1.50 20.03
N SER A 582 17.13 -1.73 19.72
CA SER A 582 17.96 -2.66 20.49
C SER A 582 18.29 -2.10 21.87
N GLY A 583 18.49 -0.78 21.99
CA GLY A 583 18.64 -0.13 23.29
C GLY A 583 17.40 -0.28 24.17
N TYR A 584 16.20 -0.28 23.56
CA TYR A 584 14.94 -0.56 24.25
C TYR A 584 14.86 -1.99 24.77
N VAL A 585 15.21 -2.98 23.92
CA VAL A 585 15.25 -4.39 24.32
C VAL A 585 16.27 -4.60 25.44
N HIS A 586 17.47 -4.03 25.30
CA HIS A 586 18.52 -4.12 26.30
C HIS A 586 18.09 -3.54 27.66
N LEU A 587 17.38 -2.42 27.68
CA LEU A 587 16.82 -1.85 28.91
C LEU A 587 15.76 -2.78 29.54
N SER A 588 14.93 -3.43 28.71
CA SER A 588 13.93 -4.39 29.17
C SER A 588 14.54 -5.64 29.80
N GLU A 589 15.67 -6.12 29.26
CA GLU A 589 16.40 -7.26 29.83
C GLU A 589 17.13 -6.88 31.12
N GLN A 590 17.69 -5.67 31.18
CA GLN A 590 18.49 -5.20 32.31
C GLN A 590 17.65 -4.78 33.52
N TYR A 591 16.45 -4.23 33.29
CA TYR A 591 15.62 -3.63 34.34
C TYR A 591 14.19 -4.20 34.34
N PRO A 592 13.82 -5.02 35.35
CA PRO A 592 12.48 -5.59 35.45
C PRO A 592 11.35 -4.55 35.46
N GLU A 593 11.56 -3.44 36.18
CA GLU A 593 10.62 -2.30 36.19
C GLU A 593 10.43 -1.65 34.82
N PHE A 594 11.43 -1.69 33.93
CA PHE A 594 11.27 -1.22 32.56
C PHE A 594 10.40 -2.20 31.78
N ALA A 595 10.69 -3.50 31.84
CA ALA A 595 9.91 -4.52 31.15
C ALA A 595 8.42 -4.53 31.54
N GLN A 596 8.10 -4.25 32.81
CA GLN A 596 6.71 -4.27 33.31
C GLN A 596 5.88 -3.06 32.86
N GLU A 597 6.51 -1.88 32.79
CA GLU A 597 5.80 -0.61 32.62
C GLU A 597 5.93 -0.04 31.21
N THR A 598 6.75 -0.67 30.36
CA THR A 598 6.97 -0.23 28.99
C THR A 598 5.81 -0.51 28.06
N ARG A 599 5.69 0.32 27.02
CA ARG A 599 4.77 0.06 25.92
C ARG A 599 5.31 -1.09 25.07
N PRO A 600 4.48 -2.06 24.64
CA PRO A 600 4.98 -3.10 23.76
C PRO A 600 5.40 -2.47 22.44
N ILE A 601 6.56 -2.88 21.93
CA ILE A 601 6.91 -2.64 20.54
C ILE A 601 6.27 -3.79 19.77
N ASN A 602 5.00 -3.61 19.41
CA ASN A 602 4.35 -4.49 18.47
C ASN A 602 5.03 -4.22 17.12
N ASP A 603 5.81 -5.20 16.65
CA ASP A 603 6.68 -5.10 15.47
C ASP A 603 5.98 -4.62 14.19
#